data_AF-A0A2L2Z6I5-F1
#
_entry.id   AF-A0A2L2Z6I5-F1
#
_cell.length_a   1.000
_cell.length_b   1.000
_cell.length_c   1.000
_cell.angle_alpha   90.00
_cell.angle_beta   90.00
_cell.angle_gamma   90.00
#
_symmetry.space_group_name_H-M   'P 1'
#
loop_
_entity.id
_entity.type
_entity.pdbx_description
1 polymer ?
#
loop_
_entity_poly.entity_id
_entity_poly.type
_entity_poly.pdbx_seq_one_letter_code
_entity_poly.pdbx_strand_id
1 'polypeptide(L)' 'KNSDAPELLQQLPLEIINNIPEEGLCVYTDGSRDDRSHTGIGVYIKRPDGDINIKMRNPNSCSVFRSCSPAS' A
#
# COMPACT_ATOMS: atom_id res chain seq x y z
N LYS A 1 22.38 27.50 22.01
CA LYS A 1 20.98 27.35 21.56
C LYS A 1 20.93 25.98 20.89
N ASN A 2 20.52 24.97 21.64
CA ASN A 2 20.70 23.56 21.34
C ASN A 2 19.82 23.17 20.15
N SER A 3 20.44 22.55 19.14
CA SER A 3 19.70 21.93 18.04
C SER A 3 19.36 20.50 18.46
N ASP A 4 18.27 20.34 19.20
CA ASP A 4 17.71 19.02 19.57
C ASP A 4 16.96 18.37 18.38
N ALA A 5 16.96 19.03 17.21
CA ALA A 5 16.28 18.58 16.01
C ALA A 5 16.79 17.26 15.40
N PRO A 6 18.11 16.96 15.35
CA PRO A 6 18.61 15.76 14.68
C PRO A 6 18.25 14.46 15.42
N GLU A 7 18.27 14.48 16.75
CA GLU A 7 18.06 13.30 17.60
C GLU A 7 16.57 12.91 17.63
N LEU A 8 15.68 13.91 17.72
CA LEU A 8 14.24 13.72 17.65
C LEU A 8 13.76 13.16 16.29
N LEU A 9 14.40 13.55 15.19
CA LEU A 9 14.02 13.07 13.85
C LEU A 9 14.44 11.61 13.58
N GLN A 10 15.46 11.10 14.26
CA GLN A 10 15.92 9.71 14.10
C GLN A 10 15.10 8.70 14.93
N GLN A 11 14.56 9.12 16.08
CA GLN A 11 13.75 8.22 16.92
C GLN A 11 12.33 7.98 16.39
N LEU A 12 11.70 9.00 15.80
CA LEU A 12 10.28 8.91 15.39
C LEU A 12 9.99 7.76 14.39
N PRO A 13 10.76 7.54 13.30
CA PRO A 13 10.43 6.50 12.34
C PRO A 13 10.72 5.09 12.87
N LEU A 14 11.80 4.93 13.63
CA LEU A 14 12.25 3.62 14.12
C LEU A 14 11.42 3.15 15.33
N GLU A 15 11.02 4.05 16.23
CA GLU A 15 10.11 3.71 17.33
C GLU A 15 8.73 3.31 16.82
N ILE A 16 8.23 3.94 15.75
CA ILE A 16 6.93 3.57 15.15
C ILE A 16 7.00 2.18 14.53
N ILE A 17 8.09 1.81 13.84
CA ILE A 17 8.25 0.48 13.24
C ILE A 17 8.31 -0.61 14.32
N ASN A 18 9.03 -0.36 15.41
CA ASN A 18 9.20 -1.33 16.50
C ASN A 18 7.95 -1.51 17.37
N ASN A 19 6.99 -0.59 17.30
CA ASN A 19 5.73 -0.64 18.05
C ASN A 19 4.52 -1.06 17.19
N ILE A 20 4.74 -1.53 15.95
CA ILE A 20 3.66 -2.14 15.17
C ILE A 20 3.28 -3.44 15.86
N PRO A 21 2.01 -3.62 16.29
CA PRO A 21 1.60 -4.85 16.94
C PRO A 21 1.84 -6.04 16.02
N GLU A 22 2.39 -7.13 16.57
CA GLU A 22 2.65 -8.37 15.83
C GLU A 22 1.34 -8.98 15.31
N GLU A 23 0.21 -8.71 15.99
CA GLU A 23 -1.14 -9.10 15.57
C GLU A 23 -1.74 -8.17 14.49
N GLY A 24 -0.97 -7.21 13.99
CA GLY A 24 -1.40 -6.25 13.00
C GLY A 24 -1.82 -6.90 11.67
N LEU A 25 -2.91 -6.39 11.09
CA LEU A 25 -3.34 -6.77 9.75
C LEU A 25 -2.35 -6.22 8.71
N CYS A 26 -1.60 -7.09 8.03
CA CYS A 26 -0.72 -6.68 6.95
C CYS A 26 -1.49 -6.67 5.62
N VAL A 27 -1.66 -5.49 5.02
CA VAL A 27 -2.32 -5.33 3.71
C VAL A 27 -1.29 -4.85 2.69
N TYR A 28 -1.13 -5.61 1.61
CA TYR A 28 -0.26 -5.30 0.48
C TYR A 28 -1.13 -4.99 -0.73
N THR A 29 -0.83 -3.88 -1.42
CA THR A 29 -1.56 -3.46 -2.61
C THR A 29 -0.59 -3.26 -3.76
N ASP A 30 -0.93 -3.79 -4.93
CA ASP A 30 -0.16 -3.58 -6.15
C ASP A 30 -1.08 -3.24 -7.34
N GLY A 31 -0.53 -2.46 -8.25
CA GLY A 31 -1.15 -2.09 -9.50
C GLY A 31 -0.32 -2.61 -10.67
N SER A 32 -0.98 -3.28 -11.62
CA SER A 32 -0.32 -3.81 -12.82
C SER A 32 -0.87 -3.17 -14.09
N ARG A 33 -0.06 -3.17 -15.14
CA ARG A 33 -0.44 -2.80 -16.51
C ARG A 33 0.15 -3.80 -17.48
N ASP A 34 -0.65 -4.30 -18.42
CA ASP A 34 -0.17 -5.14 -19.51
C ASP A 34 0.27 -4.31 -20.74
N ASP A 35 0.87 -4.97 -21.73
CA ASP A 35 1.34 -4.33 -22.97
C ASP A 35 0.19 -3.72 -23.80
N ARG A 36 -1.05 -4.15 -23.56
CA ARG A 36 -2.27 -3.62 -24.18
C ARG A 36 -2.89 -2.47 -23.38
N SER A 37 -2.17 -1.97 -22.37
CA SER A 37 -2.60 -0.89 -21.49
C SER A 37 -3.80 -1.21 -20.60
N HIS A 38 -4.18 -2.47 -20.46
CA HIS A 38 -5.14 -2.87 -19.45
C HIS A 38 -4.48 -2.77 -18.08
N THR A 39 -5.22 -2.27 -17.10
CA THR A 39 -4.74 -2.18 -15.73
C THR A 39 -5.49 -3.15 -14.83
N GLY A 40 -4.84 -3.56 -13.75
CA GLY A 40 -5.41 -4.43 -12.73
C GLY A 40 -4.93 -4.04 -11.35
N ILE A 41 -5.74 -4.38 -10.36
CA ILE A 41 -5.43 -4.20 -8.94
C ILE A 41 -5.30 -5.57 -8.26
N GLY A 42 -4.27 -5.69 -7.43
CA GLY A 42 -4.07 -6.81 -6.51
C GLY A 42 -4.10 -6.31 -5.07
N VAL A 43 -4.84 -6.99 -4.21
CA VAL A 43 -4.81 -6.81 -2.76
C VAL A 43 -4.49 -8.15 -2.12
N TYR A 44 -3.46 -8.19 -1.29
CA TYR A 44 -3.08 -9.35 -0.51
C TYR A 44 -3.11 -8.99 0.97
N ILE A 45 -3.86 -9.76 1.75
CA ILE A 45 -4.05 -9.53 3.18
C ILE A 45 -3.48 -10.73 3.90
N LYS A 46 -2.44 -10.49 4.70
CA LYS A 46 -1.82 -11.50 5.56
C LYS A 46 -2.41 -11.36 6.96
N ARG A 47 -2.95 -12.47 7.48
CA ARG A 47 -3.53 -12.58 8.83
C ARG A 47 -3.05 -13.84 9.53
N PRO A 48 -3.10 -13.89 10.87
CA PRO A 48 -2.75 -15.09 11.63
C PRO A 48 -3.59 -16.33 11.26
N ASP A 49 -4.85 -16.14 10.87
CA ASP A 49 -5.80 -17.20 10.52
C ASP A 49 -5.80 -17.59 9.03
N GLY A 50 -4.97 -16.92 8.22
CA GLY A 50 -4.77 -17.23 6.82
C GLY A 50 -4.90 -16.04 5.88
N ASP A 51 -4.44 -16.26 4.66
CA ASP A 51 -4.25 -15.19 3.69
C ASP A 51 -5.47 -14.99 2.79
N ILE A 52 -5.75 -13.73 2.43
CA ILE A 52 -6.74 -13.37 1.41
C ILE A 52 -6.02 -12.75 0.22
N ASN A 53 -6.37 -13.19 -0.99
CA ASN A 53 -5.90 -12.60 -2.24
C ASN A 53 -7.08 -12.18 -3.11
N ILE A 54 -7.15 -10.90 -3.45
CA ILE A 54 -8.17 -10.31 -4.32
C ILE A 54 -7.46 -9.74 -5.55
N LYS A 55 -7.89 -10.17 -6.74
CA LYS A 55 -7.41 -9.65 -8.02
C LYS A 55 -8.60 -9.21 -8.84
N MET A 56 -8.52 -8.00 -9.38
CA MET A 56 -9.58 -7.46 -10.23
C MET A 56 -8.97 -6.71 -11.41
N ARG A 57 -9.58 -6.89 -12.59
CA ARG A 57 -9.27 -6.07 -13.76
C ARG A 57 -9.95 -4.72 -13.61
N ASN A 58 -9.19 -3.65 -13.78
CA ASN A 58 -9.78 -2.32 -13.83
C ASN A 58 -10.49 -2.12 -15.18
N PRO A 59 -11.53 -1.28 -15.23
CA PRO A 59 -12.08 -0.78 -16.48
C PRO A 59 -10.99 -0.18 -17.39
N ASN A 60 -11.20 -0.22 -18.70
CA ASN A 60 -10.18 0.12 -19.69
C ASN A 60 -9.67 1.57 -19.63
N SER A 61 -10.38 2.48 -18.95
CA SER A 61 -10.00 3.90 -18.79
C SER A 61 -9.28 4.22 -17.47
N CYS A 62 -8.91 3.22 -16.66
CA CYS A 62 -8.33 3.46 -15.35
C CYS A 62 -6.80 3.35 -15.37
N SER A 63 -6.13 4.29 -14.72
CA SER A 63 -4.68 4.27 -14.54
C SER A 63 -4.26 3.31 -13.42
N VAL A 64 -3.00 2.91 -13.39
CA VAL A 64 -2.42 2.07 -12.33
C VAL A 64 -2.42 2.79 -10.97
N PHE A 65 -2.40 4.13 -10.99
CA PHE A 65 -2.17 4.95 -9.79
C PHE A 65 -3.45 5.64 -9.24
N ARG A 66 -4.63 5.51 -9.88
CA ARG A 66 -5.87 6.19 -9.44
C ARG A 66 -7.16 5.48 -9.85
N SER A 67 -8.22 5.74 -9.07
CA SER A 67 -9.62 5.41 -9.36
C SER A 67 -10.05 5.84 -10.76
N CYS A 68 -10.89 5.02 -11.38
CA CYS A 68 -11.45 5.26 -12.71
C CYS A 68 -12.09 6.65 -12.81
N SER A 69 -11.62 7.46 -13.76
CA SER A 69 -12.41 8.60 -14.20
C SER A 69 -13.64 8.06 -14.94
N PRO A 70 -14.86 8.54 -14.62
CA PRO A 70 -16.01 8.28 -15.48
C PRO A 70 -15.68 8.79 -16.88
N ALA A 71 -15.99 7.99 -17.90
CA ALA A 71 -15.90 8.45 -19.27
C ALA A 71 -16.82 9.67 -19.43
N SER A 72 -16.25 10.80 -19.86
CA SER A 72 -16.95 12.02 -20.26
C SER A 72 -17.82 11.79 -21.49
#